data_AF-A0A2Z5X0Y5-F1
#
_entry.id   AF-A0A2Z5X0Y5-F1
#
_cell.length_a   1.000
_cell.length_b   1.000
_cell.length_c   1.000
_cell.angle_alpha   90.00
_cell.angle_beta   90.00
_cell.angle_gamma   90.00
#
_symmetry.space_group_name_H-M   'P 1'
#
loop_
_entity.id
_entity.type
_entity.pdbx_description
1 polymer ?
#
loop_
_entity_poly.entity_id
_entity_poly.type
_entity_poly.pdbx_seq_one_letter_code
_entity_poly.pdbx_strand_id
1 'polypeptide(L)' 'MNVSISIDFSQLKVVIYQCNLEEKLELLQLLKKDTFSVRFKKFLNSVQTDEISLEDINHEVEAVRQANYHA' A
#
# COMPACT_ATOMS: atom_id res chain seq x y z
N MET A 1 -37.22 5.48 -14.25
CA MET A 1 -37.28 4.00 -14.31
C MET A 1 -36.02 3.48 -13.65
N ASN A 2 -36.10 2.93 -12.44
CA ASN A 2 -34.96 2.26 -11.82
C ASN A 2 -34.93 0.82 -12.30
N VAL A 3 -34.10 0.54 -13.29
CA VAL A 3 -33.85 -0.83 -13.75
C VAL A 3 -32.86 -1.44 -12.76
N SER A 4 -33.36 -2.30 -11.86
CA SER A 4 -32.50 -3.11 -11.00
C SER A 4 -31.93 -4.27 -11.82
N ILE A 5 -30.82 -4.01 -12.51
CA ILE A 5 -30.08 -5.07 -13.20
C ILE A 5 -29.29 -5.82 -12.13
N SER A 6 -29.63 -7.09 -11.90
CA SER A 6 -28.79 -7.98 -11.11
C SER A 6 -27.59 -8.34 -11.98
N ILE A 7 -26.50 -7.61 -11.80
CA ILE A 7 -25.23 -7.82 -12.49
C ILE A 7 -24.32 -8.60 -11.55
N ASP A 8 -23.84 -9.76 -11.98
CA ASP A 8 -22.81 -10.47 -11.23
C ASP A 8 -21.43 -9.82 -11.42
N PHE A 9 -20.48 -10.14 -10.55
CA PHE A 9 -19.16 -9.49 -10.62
C PHE A 9 -18.39 -9.77 -11.92
N SER A 10 -18.64 -10.90 -12.58
CA SER A 10 -18.00 -11.24 -13.85
C SER A 10 -18.54 -10.38 -14.98
N GLN A 11 -19.86 -10.17 -15.02
CA GLN A 11 -20.53 -9.27 -15.96
C GLN A 11 -20.08 -7.82 -15.74
N LEU A 12 -19.94 -7.38 -14.49
CA LEU A 12 -19.41 -6.05 -14.17
C LEU A 12 -18.00 -5.86 -14.74
N LYS A 13 -17.12 -6.86 -14.64
CA LYS A 13 -15.77 -6.78 -15.24
C LYS A 13 -15.84 -6.58 -16.74
N VAL A 14 -16.70 -7.31 -17.44
CA VAL A 14 -16.85 -7.18 -18.91
C VAL A 14 -17.27 -5.76 -19.28
N VAL A 15 -18.21 -5.16 -18.54
CA VAL A 15 -18.63 -3.78 -18.73
C VAL A 15 -17.46 -2.81 -18.51
N ILE A 16 -16.71 -2.97 -17.43
CA ILE A 16 -15.53 -2.12 -17.13
C ILE A 16 -14.47 -2.25 -18.23
N TYR A 17 -14.27 -3.44 -18.81
CA TYR A 17 -13.31 -3.61 -19.91
C TYR A 17 -13.69 -2.83 -21.15
N GLN A 18 -15.00 -2.73 -21.44
CA GLN A 18 -15.55 -2.01 -22.59
C GLN A 18 -15.52 -0.49 -22.43
N CYS A 19 -15.39 0.02 -21.19
CA CYS A 19 -15.26 1.46 -20.94
C CYS A 19 -14.03 2.08 -21.61
N ASN A 20 -14.17 3.33 -22.02
CA ASN A 20 -13.07 4.14 -22.54
C ASN A 20 -12.12 4.58 -21.40
N LEU A 21 -11.02 5.25 -21.76
CA LEU A 21 -10.01 5.65 -20.78
C LEU A 21 -10.55 6.63 -19.74
N GLU A 22 -11.36 7.60 -20.14
CA GLU A 22 -11.91 8.63 -19.26
C GLU A 22 -12.86 8.02 -18.22
N GLU A 23 -13.76 7.14 -18.66
CA GLU A 23 -14.68 6.39 -17.80
C GLU A 23 -13.92 5.50 -16.80
N LYS A 24 -12.83 4.85 -17.24
CA LYS A 24 -11.97 4.07 -16.36
C LYS A 24 -11.28 4.93 -15.30
N LEU A 25 -10.88 6.14 -15.64
CA LEU A 25 -10.29 7.08 -14.70
C LEU A 25 -11.31 7.56 -13.66
N GLU A 26 -12.56 7.79 -14.07
CA GLU A 26 -13.65 8.15 -13.16
C GLU A 26 -14.00 7.00 -12.19
N LEU A 27 -14.10 5.77 -12.71
CA LEU A 27 -14.27 4.57 -11.87
C LEU A 27 -13.13 4.42 -10.86
N LEU A 28 -11.90 4.70 -11.27
CA LEU A 28 -10.75 4.68 -10.38
C LEU A 28 -10.84 5.79 -9.32
N GLN A 29 -11.39 6.96 -9.62
CA GLN A 29 -11.63 8.03 -8.64
C GLN A 29 -12.71 7.65 -7.62
N LEU A 30 -13.80 7.01 -8.06
CA LEU A 30 -14.84 6.50 -7.18
C LEU A 30 -14.27 5.46 -6.21
N LEU A 31 -13.55 4.47 -6.74
CA LEU A 31 -12.98 3.38 -5.95
C LEU A 31 -11.80 3.84 -5.08
N LYS A 32 -11.15 4.96 -5.39
CA LYS A 32 -10.02 5.48 -4.62
C LYS A 32 -10.37 5.68 -3.15
N LYS A 33 -11.54 6.25 -2.85
CA LYS A 33 -11.95 6.54 -1.46
C LYS A 33 -12.08 5.25 -0.64
N ASP A 34 -12.77 4.27 -1.19
CA ASP A 34 -13.07 3.02 -0.49
C ASP A 34 -11.84 2.10 -0.39
N THR A 35 -10.95 2.15 -1.41
CA THR A 35 -9.74 1.33 -1.45
C THR A 35 -8.53 1.99 -0.77
N PHE A 36 -8.60 3.27 -0.41
CA PHE A 36 -7.46 4.03 0.12
C PHE A 36 -6.87 3.38 1.37
N SER A 37 -7.69 3.07 2.36
CA SER A 37 -7.22 2.50 3.64
C SER A 37 -6.45 1.20 3.45
N VAL A 38 -6.95 0.29 2.60
CA VAL A 38 -6.29 -0.98 2.30
C VAL A 38 -4.97 -0.76 1.57
N ARG A 39 -4.96 0.11 0.56
CA ARG A 39 -3.76 0.44 -0.21
C ARG A 39 -2.70 1.13 0.66
N PHE A 40 -3.12 2.03 1.53
CA PHE A 40 -2.25 2.75 2.44
C PHE A 40 -1.64 1.82 3.48
N LYS A 41 -2.42 0.92 4.09
CA LYS A 41 -1.87 -0.12 4.99
C LYS A 41 -0.86 -1.01 4.28
N LYS A 42 -1.16 -1.46 3.06
CA LYS A 42 -0.23 -2.26 2.26
C LYS A 42 1.06 -1.51 1.98
N PHE A 43 0.97 -0.22 1.66
CA PHE A 43 2.12 0.65 1.47
C PHE A 43 2.94 0.80 2.75
N LEU A 44 2.30 1.09 3.88
CA LEU A 44 2.96 1.20 5.18
C LEU A 44 3.75 -0.07 5.52
N ASN A 45 3.16 -1.24 5.34
CA ASN A 45 3.84 -2.51 5.57
C ASN A 45 5.02 -2.74 4.61
N SER A 46 4.97 -2.20 3.39
CA SER A 46 6.06 -2.33 2.42
C SER A 46 7.23 -1.39 2.66
N VAL A 47 6.99 -0.27 3.36
CA VAL A 47 8.03 0.71 3.73
C VAL A 47 8.47 0.57 5.18
N GLN A 48 7.83 -0.31 5.94
CA GLN A 48 8.25 -0.63 7.29
C GLN A 48 9.65 -1.26 7.20
N THR A 49 10.64 -0.51 7.68
CA THR A 49 11.98 -1.04 7.89
C THR A 49 11.99 -1.87 9.17
N ASP A 50 12.98 -2.74 9.30
CA ASP A 50 13.28 -3.35 10.58
C ASP A 50 13.45 -2.22 11.61
N GLU A 51 12.68 -2.29 12.70
CA GLU A 51 12.81 -1.32 13.78
C GLU A 51 14.18 -1.51 14.41
N ILE A 52 15.05 -0.50 14.29
CA ILE A 52 16.34 -0.50 14.97
C ILE A 52 16.06 -0.25 16.45
N SER A 53 16.39 -1.23 17.29
CA SER A 53 16.21 -1.09 18.74
C SER A 53 17.31 -0.21 19.35
N LEU A 54 17.07 0.31 20.56
CA LEU A 54 18.13 0.99 21.34
C LEU A 54 19.31 0.06 21.64
N GLU A 55 19.07 -1.25 21.70
CA GLU A 55 20.10 -2.26 21.91
C GLU A 55 20.99 -2.39 20.67
N ASP A 56 20.41 -2.41 19.47
CA ASP A 56 21.17 -2.41 18.20
C ASP A 56 22.05 -1.16 18.09
N ILE A 57 21.50 0.01 18.45
CA ILE A 57 22.23 1.29 18.48
C ILE A 57 23.41 1.21 19.47
N ASN A 58 23.15 0.75 20.70
CA ASN A 58 24.20 0.65 21.72
C ASN A 58 25.29 -0.34 21.32
N HIS A 59 24.92 -1.47 20.71
CA HIS A 59 25.89 -2.45 20.24
C HIS A 59 26.81 -1.84 19.18
N GLU A 60 26.26 -1.14 18.19
CA GLU A 60 27.06 -0.51 17.14
C GLU A 60 28.00 0.57 17.71
N VAL A 61 27.47 1.42 18.60
CA VAL A 61 28.26 2.48 19.27
C VAL A 61 29.41 1.88 20.08
N GLU A 62 29.14 0.83 20.87
CA GLU A 62 30.20 0.21 21.68
C GLU A 62 31.22 -0.56 20.84
N ALA A 63 30.81 -1.19 19.74
CA ALA A 63 31.76 -1.81 18.81
C ALA A 63 32.76 -0.78 18.26
N VAL A 64 32.29 0.42 17.89
CA VAL A 64 33.16 1.51 17.43
C VAL A 64 34.04 2.05 18.56
N ARG A 65 33.49 2.22 19.78
CA ARG A 65 34.29 2.66 20.94
C ARG A 65 35.43 1.69 21.23
N GLN A 66 35.15 0.39 21.28
CA GLN A 66 36.17 -0.64 21.52
C GLN A 66 37.24 -0.63 20.43
N ALA A 67 36.84 -0.51 19.15
CA ALA A 67 37.79 -0.40 18.04
C ALA A 67 38.72 0.82 18.19
N ASN A 68 38.19 1.98 18.61
CA ASN A 68 38.99 3.19 18.84
C ASN A 68 39.90 3.11 20.07
N TYR A 69 39.46 2.43 21.15
CA TYR A 69 40.30 2.22 22.34
C TYR A 69 41.44 1.22 22.09
N HIS A 70 41.26 0.31 21.14
CA HIS A 70 42.23 -0.72 20.77
C HIS A 70 43.01 -0.41 19.48
N ALA A 71 42.84 0.80 18.91
CA ALA A 71 43.60 1.33 17.77
C ALA A 71 44.84 2.10 18.24
#